data_AF-A0A8J2XQW1-F1
#
_entry.id   AF-A0A8J2XQW1-F1
#
_cell.length_a   1.000
_cell.length_b   1.000
_cell.length_c   1.000
_cell.angle_alpha   90.00
_cell.angle_beta   90.00
_cell.angle_gamma   90.00
#
_symmetry.space_group_name_H-M   'P 1'
#
loop_
_entity.id
_entity.type
_entity.pdbx_description
1 polymer ?
#
loop_
_entity_poly.entity_id
_entity_poly.type
_entity_poly.pdbx_seq_one_letter_code
_entity_poly.pdbx_strand_id
1 'polypeptide(L)'
;MNGLGLRVTTICGVAIALPLFLALAMIDGMSWAHGLILLLVQVILMWLALQWGLGQWLLSPLRQLAASSKLTSAPSDPLQLVQALQAQQISSFEQIAEQVQNLSETVEFNAESMAAASDNTLTVNGQQQRELSALSETLEQLNSNAAAVATNATDAASQTTSTRKFADDGAAIVISSMDTVNQLTEQIDTTANKVETLRDNSDNISSVLTVIRSIAEQTNLLALNAAIEAARAGEQGRGFAVVADEVRSLAQKTQHSTEEIETIINELQKASTEANAAMQESQQAAQQTIETSAKVSDALEHIRANVTAISDMNNQIAEHANTQQQVAQTASNHVSSLQALSDSVSGNIQVASDNGQQLAGETNSLRRIVEQLQQANR
;
A
#
# COMPACT_ATOMS: atom_id res chain seq x y z
N MET A 1 79.86 -27.98 7.58
CA MET A 1 80.92 -26.97 7.39
C MET A 1 82.35 -27.47 7.73
N ASN A 2 82.62 -28.79 7.77
CA ASN A 2 83.96 -29.33 8.10
C ASN A 2 84.79 -29.82 6.89
N GLY A 3 84.30 -29.65 5.65
CA GLY A 3 84.97 -30.16 4.44
C GLY A 3 85.91 -29.18 3.75
N LEU A 4 85.77 -27.87 3.97
CA LEU A 4 86.60 -26.85 3.31
C LEU A 4 87.99 -26.72 3.97
N GLY A 5 88.05 -26.82 5.31
CA GLY A 5 89.30 -26.67 6.07
C GLY A 5 90.33 -27.77 5.81
N LEU A 6 89.89 -28.98 5.49
CA LEU A 6 90.79 -30.10 5.16
C LEU A 6 91.29 -30.09 3.70
N ARG A 7 90.61 -29.33 2.82
CA ARG A 7 90.89 -29.28 1.37
C ARG A 7 91.87 -28.16 1.00
N VAL A 8 91.87 -27.06 1.75
CA VAL A 8 92.84 -25.96 1.58
C VAL A 8 94.19 -26.30 2.21
N THR A 9 94.20 -27.12 3.27
CA THR A 9 95.41 -27.52 3.99
C THR A 9 96.31 -28.46 3.18
N THR A 10 95.76 -29.33 2.34
CA THR A 10 96.57 -30.22 1.47
C THR A 10 97.22 -29.46 0.31
N ILE A 11 96.54 -28.48 -0.29
CA ILE A 11 97.10 -27.68 -1.38
C ILE A 11 98.15 -26.68 -0.84
N CYS A 12 97.89 -26.05 0.31
CA CYS A 12 98.89 -25.19 0.96
C CYS A 12 100.11 -25.97 1.47
N GLY A 13 99.91 -27.20 1.99
CA GLY A 13 101.01 -28.03 2.49
C GLY A 13 102.04 -28.41 1.42
N VAL A 14 101.61 -28.62 0.17
CA VAL A 14 102.50 -28.93 -0.97
C VAL A 14 103.23 -27.69 -1.47
N ALA A 15 102.60 -26.52 -1.45
CA ALA A 15 103.24 -25.25 -1.86
C ALA A 15 104.29 -24.76 -0.86
N ILE A 16 104.10 -25.00 0.44
CA ILE A 16 105.04 -24.60 1.51
C ILE A 16 106.29 -25.51 1.54
N ALA A 17 106.26 -26.71 0.96
CA ALA A 17 107.42 -27.60 0.89
C ALA A 17 108.50 -27.12 -0.12
N LEU A 18 108.15 -26.23 -1.06
CA LEU A 18 109.01 -25.77 -2.15
C LEU A 18 110.32 -25.07 -1.68
N PRO A 19 110.30 -24.15 -0.69
CA PRO A 19 111.52 -23.48 -0.22
C PRO A 19 112.38 -24.38 0.68
N LEU A 20 111.76 -25.28 1.45
CA LEU A 20 112.46 -26.13 2.41
C LEU A 20 113.30 -27.21 1.70
N PHE A 21 112.80 -27.75 0.58
CA PHE A 21 113.51 -28.76 -0.22
C PHE A 21 114.66 -28.16 -1.03
N LEU A 22 114.48 -26.94 -1.57
CA LEU A 22 115.55 -26.18 -2.23
C LEU A 22 116.68 -25.79 -1.27
N ALA A 23 116.35 -25.50 -0.01
CA ALA A 23 117.33 -25.19 1.03
C ALA A 23 118.17 -26.42 1.44
N LEU A 24 117.57 -27.62 1.49
CA LEU A 24 118.32 -28.86 1.81
C LEU A 24 119.29 -29.27 0.69
N ALA A 25 118.97 -28.97 -0.57
CA ALA A 25 119.81 -29.30 -1.73
C ALA A 25 121.12 -28.48 -1.83
N MET A 26 121.26 -27.40 -1.05
CA MET A 26 122.49 -26.59 -1.01
C MET A 26 123.47 -26.96 0.11
N ILE A 27 123.08 -27.84 1.05
CA ILE A 27 123.81 -28.00 2.33
C ILE A 27 124.87 -29.10 2.32
N ASP A 28 124.84 -30.08 1.41
CA ASP A 28 125.88 -31.11 1.29
C ASP A 28 126.20 -31.40 -0.17
N GLY A 29 127.45 -31.79 -0.47
CA GLY A 29 128.04 -31.99 -1.81
C GLY A 29 127.36 -33.04 -2.71
N MET A 30 126.09 -32.80 -3.02
CA MET A 30 125.20 -33.64 -3.79
C MET A 30 125.28 -33.25 -5.27
N SER A 31 125.51 -34.23 -6.15
CA SER A 31 125.60 -33.97 -7.59
C SER A 31 124.28 -33.41 -8.12
N TRP A 32 124.34 -32.42 -9.02
CA TRP A 32 123.19 -31.74 -9.65
C TRP A 32 122.10 -32.68 -10.20
N ALA A 33 122.45 -33.93 -10.51
CA ALA A 33 121.52 -34.98 -10.92
C ALA A 33 120.45 -35.33 -9.87
N HIS A 34 120.78 -35.31 -8.57
CA HIS A 34 119.83 -35.65 -7.50
C HIS A 34 118.78 -34.55 -7.29
N GLY A 35 119.16 -33.27 -7.47
CA GLY A 35 118.23 -32.14 -7.40
C GLY A 35 117.15 -32.18 -8.49
N LEU A 36 117.52 -32.61 -9.70
CA LEU A 36 116.57 -32.75 -10.82
C LEU A 36 115.53 -33.86 -10.59
N ILE A 37 115.93 -34.98 -9.99
CA ILE A 37 115.02 -36.11 -9.70
C ILE A 37 113.95 -35.69 -8.68
N LEU A 38 114.34 -34.97 -7.63
CA LEU A 38 113.41 -34.50 -6.60
C LEU A 38 112.38 -33.52 -7.17
N LEU A 39 112.81 -32.61 -8.05
CA LEU A 39 111.93 -31.66 -8.71
C LEU A 39 110.91 -32.36 -9.62
N LEU A 40 111.34 -33.38 -10.37
CA LEU A 40 110.44 -34.20 -11.21
C LEU A 40 109.40 -34.95 -10.37
N VAL A 41 109.80 -35.59 -9.28
CA VAL A 41 108.87 -36.29 -8.37
C VAL A 41 107.84 -35.32 -7.80
N GLN A 42 108.28 -34.12 -7.42
CA GLN A 42 107.39 -33.10 -6.86
C GLN A 42 106.37 -32.57 -7.89
N VAL A 43 106.80 -32.36 -9.15
CA VAL A 43 105.89 -31.97 -10.24
C VAL A 43 104.85 -33.07 -10.52
N ILE A 44 105.27 -34.34 -10.51
CA ILE A 44 104.35 -35.47 -10.71
C ILE A 44 103.35 -35.58 -9.56
N LEU A 45 103.81 -35.44 -8.31
CA LEU A 45 102.92 -35.43 -7.14
C LEU A 45 101.94 -34.26 -7.16
N MET A 46 102.39 -33.07 -7.58
CA MET A 46 101.53 -31.91 -7.73
C MET A 46 100.50 -32.10 -8.84
N TRP A 47 100.89 -32.72 -9.97
CA TRP A 47 99.99 -33.06 -11.06
C TRP A 47 98.93 -34.10 -10.66
N LEU A 48 99.33 -35.17 -9.95
CA LEU A 48 98.40 -36.18 -9.41
C LEU A 48 97.45 -35.59 -8.36
N ALA A 49 97.95 -34.73 -7.48
CA ALA A 49 97.13 -34.03 -6.49
C ALA A 49 96.13 -33.06 -7.16
N LEU A 50 96.54 -32.39 -8.24
CA LEU A 50 95.65 -31.52 -9.02
C LEU A 50 94.55 -32.33 -9.71
N GLN A 51 94.90 -33.44 -10.36
CA GLN A 51 93.92 -34.34 -10.98
C GLN A 51 92.90 -34.88 -9.95
N TRP A 52 93.37 -35.32 -8.79
CA TRP A 52 92.51 -35.87 -7.75
C TRP A 52 91.62 -34.79 -7.11
N GLY A 53 92.18 -33.60 -6.85
CA GLY A 53 91.48 -32.48 -6.22
C GLY A 53 90.42 -31.82 -7.10
N LEU A 54 90.74 -31.56 -8.38
CA LEU A 54 89.79 -30.98 -9.34
C LEU A 54 88.59 -31.90 -9.58
N GLY A 55 88.82 -33.21 -9.69
CA GLY A 55 87.74 -34.20 -9.84
C GLY A 55 86.79 -34.18 -8.64
N GLN A 56 87.31 -34.19 -7.41
CA GLN A 56 86.49 -34.18 -6.20
C GLN A 56 85.74 -32.85 -5.99
N TRP A 57 86.31 -31.72 -6.41
CA TRP A 57 85.70 -30.41 -6.21
C TRP A 57 84.56 -30.14 -7.21
N LEU A 58 84.80 -30.38 -8.51
CA LEU A 58 83.80 -30.17 -9.57
C LEU A 58 82.65 -31.19 -9.53
N LEU A 59 82.92 -32.45 -9.17
CA LEU A 59 81.88 -33.50 -9.16
C LEU A 59 81.05 -33.54 -7.88
N SER A 60 81.45 -32.87 -6.80
CA SER A 60 80.69 -32.89 -5.54
C SER A 60 79.30 -32.22 -5.62
N PRO A 61 79.12 -31.01 -6.19
CA PRO A 61 77.78 -30.43 -6.36
C PRO A 61 76.93 -31.22 -7.36
N LEU A 62 77.54 -31.78 -8.41
CA LEU A 62 76.85 -32.60 -9.41
C LEU A 62 76.35 -33.95 -8.84
N ARG A 63 77.12 -34.58 -7.94
CA ARG A 63 76.69 -35.80 -7.24
C ARG A 63 75.56 -35.57 -6.24
N GLN A 64 75.52 -34.40 -5.60
CA GLN A 64 74.39 -34.04 -4.72
C GLN A 64 73.11 -33.82 -5.52
N LEU A 65 73.19 -33.20 -6.71
CA LEU A 65 72.07 -33.08 -7.65
C LEU A 65 71.61 -34.44 -8.21
N ALA A 66 72.57 -35.33 -8.53
CA ALA A 66 72.28 -36.70 -8.97
C ALA A 66 71.65 -37.59 -7.89
N ALA A 67 71.94 -37.34 -6.61
CA ALA A 67 71.36 -38.07 -5.49
C ALA A 67 69.94 -37.59 -5.13
N SER A 68 69.60 -36.33 -5.45
CA SER A 68 68.24 -35.79 -5.32
C SER A 68 67.33 -36.16 -6.50
N SER A 69 67.89 -36.59 -7.63
CA SER A 69 67.14 -37.12 -8.76
C SER A 69 67.02 -38.64 -8.65
N LYS A 70 65.91 -39.22 -9.14
CA LYS A 70 65.69 -40.68 -9.27
C LYS A 70 66.61 -41.34 -10.32
N LEU A 71 67.89 -40.97 -10.37
CA LEU A 71 68.88 -41.55 -11.27
C LEU A 71 69.54 -42.75 -10.56
N THR A 72 68.93 -43.92 -10.68
CA THR A 72 69.40 -45.19 -10.07
C THR A 72 70.72 -45.74 -10.63
N SER A 73 71.42 -44.99 -11.48
CA SER A 73 72.79 -45.27 -11.88
C SER A 73 73.50 -43.96 -12.21
N ALA A 74 74.29 -43.43 -11.28
CA ALA A 74 75.13 -42.27 -11.55
C ALA A 74 76.18 -42.68 -12.60
N PRO A 75 76.15 -42.11 -13.82
CA PRO A 75 77.14 -42.46 -14.83
C PRO A 75 78.52 -41.98 -14.36
N SER A 76 79.54 -42.81 -14.56
CA SER A 76 80.93 -42.51 -14.19
C SER A 76 81.60 -41.43 -15.05
N ASP A 77 80.92 -40.98 -16.12
CA ASP A 77 81.39 -39.97 -17.07
C ASP A 77 80.71 -38.61 -16.80
N PRO A 78 81.48 -37.52 -16.53
CA PRO A 78 80.96 -36.16 -16.40
C PRO A 78 80.07 -35.72 -17.57
N LEU A 79 80.34 -36.18 -18.79
CA LEU A 79 79.55 -35.84 -19.98
C LEU A 79 78.14 -36.47 -19.92
N GLN A 80 78.04 -37.73 -19.48
CA GLN A 80 76.75 -38.42 -19.31
C GLN A 80 75.94 -37.81 -18.16
N LEU A 81 76.58 -37.30 -17.12
CA LEU A 81 75.91 -36.61 -16.01
C LEU A 81 75.33 -35.26 -16.46
N VAL A 82 76.08 -34.50 -17.26
CA VAL A 82 75.58 -33.24 -17.88
C VAL A 82 74.42 -33.54 -18.83
N GLN A 83 74.52 -34.58 -19.66
CA GLN A 83 73.43 -35.00 -20.55
C GLN A 83 72.18 -35.45 -19.78
N ALA A 84 72.33 -36.18 -18.67
CA ALA A 84 71.21 -36.59 -17.82
C ALA A 84 70.54 -35.40 -17.11
N LEU A 85 71.33 -34.43 -16.62
CA LEU A 85 70.80 -33.20 -16.02
C LEU A 85 70.10 -32.32 -17.06
N GLN A 86 70.65 -32.22 -18.27
CA GLN A 86 70.05 -31.49 -19.39
C GLN A 86 68.73 -32.15 -19.83
N ALA A 87 68.70 -33.48 -19.96
CA ALA A 87 67.47 -34.22 -20.26
C ALA A 87 66.41 -34.07 -19.16
N GLN A 88 66.81 -34.07 -17.88
CA GLN A 88 65.89 -33.83 -16.76
C GLN A 88 65.36 -32.39 -16.74
N GLN A 89 66.21 -31.40 -17.08
CA GLN A 89 65.80 -30.01 -17.18
C GLN A 89 64.80 -29.81 -18.34
N ILE A 90 65.03 -30.45 -19.48
CA ILE A 90 64.10 -30.45 -20.62
C ILE A 90 62.76 -31.10 -20.22
N SER A 91 62.78 -32.27 -19.58
CA SER A 91 61.55 -32.94 -19.12
C SER A 91 60.77 -32.12 -18.08
N SER A 92 61.46 -31.48 -17.13
CA SER A 92 60.81 -30.60 -16.15
C SER A 92 60.22 -29.35 -16.83
N PHE A 93 60.89 -28.84 -17.86
CA PHE A 93 60.40 -27.72 -18.66
C PHE A 93 59.16 -28.09 -19.47
N GLU A 94 59.13 -29.27 -20.10
CA GLU A 94 57.97 -29.79 -20.81
C GLU A 94 56.77 -29.95 -19.86
N GLN A 95 56.98 -30.47 -18.65
CA GLN A 95 55.92 -30.56 -17.63
C GLN A 95 55.40 -29.19 -17.19
N ILE A 96 56.28 -28.20 -16.98
CA ILE A 96 55.86 -26.83 -16.64
C ILE A 96 55.10 -26.20 -17.81
N ALA A 97 55.56 -26.40 -19.05
CA ALA A 97 54.89 -25.90 -20.23
C ALA A 97 53.48 -26.50 -20.39
N GLU A 98 53.35 -27.82 -20.18
CA GLU A 98 52.05 -28.52 -20.20
C GLU A 98 51.12 -28.01 -19.08
N GLN A 99 51.64 -27.81 -17.87
CA GLN A 99 50.86 -27.24 -16.76
C GLN A 99 50.41 -25.81 -17.03
N VAL A 100 51.28 -24.96 -17.59
CA VAL A 100 50.94 -23.58 -17.97
C VAL A 100 49.91 -23.57 -19.11
N GLN A 101 50.01 -24.48 -20.08
CA GLN A 101 49.04 -24.64 -21.15
C GLN A 101 47.65 -25.01 -20.60
N ASN A 102 47.57 -26.05 -19.76
CA ASN A 102 46.32 -26.49 -19.13
C ASN A 102 45.71 -25.40 -18.22
N LEU A 103 46.55 -24.70 -17.45
CA LEU A 103 46.10 -23.57 -16.64
C LEU A 103 45.59 -22.42 -17.51
N SER A 104 46.27 -22.13 -18.61
CA SER A 104 45.86 -21.10 -19.57
C SER A 104 44.49 -21.41 -20.18
N GLU A 105 44.26 -22.64 -20.63
CA GLU A 105 42.95 -23.08 -21.14
C GLU A 105 41.85 -22.95 -20.08
N THR A 106 42.15 -23.28 -18.82
CA THR A 106 41.20 -23.13 -17.70
C THR A 106 40.88 -21.66 -17.43
N VAL A 107 41.89 -20.78 -17.44
CA VAL A 107 41.70 -19.34 -17.22
C VAL A 107 40.93 -18.70 -18.37
N GLU A 108 41.19 -19.11 -19.62
CA GLU A 108 40.45 -18.68 -20.81
C GLU A 108 38.97 -19.08 -20.72
N PHE A 109 38.67 -20.35 -20.41
CA PHE A 109 37.30 -20.81 -20.19
C PHE A 109 36.58 -20.04 -19.07
N ASN A 110 37.28 -19.76 -17.96
CA ASN A 110 36.73 -18.98 -16.86
C ASN A 110 36.48 -17.52 -17.26
N ALA A 111 37.36 -16.92 -18.07
CA ALA A 111 37.20 -15.56 -18.58
C ALA A 111 36.00 -15.44 -19.54
N GLU A 112 35.82 -16.41 -20.45
CA GLU A 112 34.65 -16.48 -21.33
C GLU A 112 33.35 -16.67 -20.53
N SER A 113 33.37 -17.57 -19.54
CA SER A 113 32.24 -17.79 -18.65
C SER A 113 31.87 -16.53 -17.86
N MET A 114 32.88 -15.78 -17.39
CA MET A 114 32.68 -14.52 -16.68
C MET A 114 32.13 -13.42 -17.59
N ALA A 115 32.56 -13.35 -18.85
CA ALA A 115 32.01 -12.43 -19.85
C ALA A 115 30.54 -12.76 -20.15
N ALA A 116 30.21 -14.03 -20.36
CA ALA A 116 28.82 -14.47 -20.58
C ALA A 116 27.92 -14.20 -19.37
N ALA A 117 28.42 -14.47 -18.15
CA ALA A 117 27.69 -14.16 -16.92
C ALA A 117 27.48 -12.63 -16.74
N SER A 118 28.48 -11.83 -17.11
CA SER A 118 28.40 -10.36 -17.07
C SER A 118 27.33 -9.84 -18.04
N ASP A 119 27.32 -10.30 -19.29
CA ASP A 119 26.33 -9.91 -20.29
C ASP A 119 24.89 -10.30 -19.88
N ASN A 120 24.72 -11.51 -19.36
CA ASN A 120 23.44 -11.96 -18.82
C ASN A 120 22.97 -11.06 -17.66
N THR A 121 23.87 -10.77 -16.72
CA THR A 121 23.55 -9.92 -15.56
C THR A 121 23.21 -8.49 -16.00
N LEU A 122 23.89 -7.92 -17.00
CA LEU A 122 23.55 -6.60 -17.57
C LEU A 122 22.13 -6.59 -18.16
N THR A 123 21.78 -7.63 -18.91
CA THR A 123 20.45 -7.76 -19.50
C THR A 123 19.36 -7.81 -18.44
N VAL A 124 19.54 -8.65 -17.41
CA VAL A 124 18.60 -8.78 -16.29
C VAL A 124 18.53 -7.48 -15.49
N ASN A 125 19.66 -6.84 -15.19
CA ASN A 125 19.71 -5.58 -14.46
C ASN A 125 19.00 -4.44 -15.22
N GLY A 126 19.18 -4.37 -16.55
CA GLY A 126 18.46 -3.41 -17.39
C GLY A 126 16.95 -3.66 -17.49
N GLN A 127 16.50 -4.91 -17.37
CA GLN A 127 15.07 -5.23 -17.20
C GLN A 127 14.57 -4.74 -15.83
N GLN A 128 15.31 -5.04 -14.76
CA GLN A 128 14.98 -4.61 -13.40
C GLN A 128 14.87 -3.08 -13.28
N GLN A 129 15.78 -2.31 -13.87
CA GLN A 129 15.69 -0.84 -13.88
C GLN A 129 14.40 -0.33 -14.51
N ARG A 130 13.95 -0.94 -15.62
CA ARG A 130 12.69 -0.57 -16.28
C ARG A 130 11.48 -0.90 -15.40
N GLU A 131 11.47 -2.05 -14.75
CA GLU A 131 10.40 -2.41 -13.81
C GLU A 131 10.36 -1.47 -12.60
N LEU A 132 11.51 -1.09 -12.05
CA LEU A 132 11.59 -0.12 -10.95
C LEU A 132 11.06 1.26 -11.36
N SER A 133 11.36 1.72 -12.57
CA SER A 133 10.81 2.99 -13.09
C SER A 133 9.28 2.94 -13.25
N ALA A 134 8.74 1.85 -13.80
CA ALA A 134 7.30 1.66 -13.92
C ALA A 134 6.60 1.58 -12.55
N LEU A 135 7.25 0.92 -11.58
CA LEU A 135 6.77 0.86 -10.20
C LEU A 135 6.76 2.25 -9.55
N SER A 136 7.79 3.07 -9.77
CA SER A 136 7.84 4.45 -9.28
C SER A 136 6.68 5.29 -9.82
N GLU A 137 6.35 5.18 -11.10
CA GLU A 137 5.20 5.88 -11.70
C GLU A 137 3.87 5.41 -11.07
N THR A 138 3.73 4.10 -10.87
CA THR A 138 2.53 3.52 -10.22
C THR A 138 2.36 4.03 -8.79
N LEU A 139 3.45 4.17 -8.03
CA LEU A 139 3.43 4.69 -6.67
C LEU A 139 3.05 6.17 -6.62
N GLU A 140 3.51 6.97 -7.57
CA GLU A 140 3.12 8.38 -7.69
C GLU A 140 1.61 8.51 -7.99
N GLN A 141 1.10 7.71 -8.92
CA GLN A 141 -0.34 7.64 -9.20
C GLN A 141 -1.14 7.19 -7.97
N LEU A 142 -0.64 6.19 -7.22
CA LEU A 142 -1.28 5.72 -5.99
C LEU A 142 -1.34 6.81 -4.92
N ASN A 143 -0.27 7.59 -4.76
CA ASN A 143 -0.23 8.70 -3.81
C ASN A 143 -1.24 9.81 -4.18
N SER A 144 -1.30 10.18 -5.47
CA SER A 144 -2.28 11.14 -5.99
C SER A 144 -3.72 10.66 -5.80
N ASN A 145 -3.99 9.39 -6.11
CA ASN A 145 -5.31 8.80 -5.93
C ASN A 145 -5.72 8.74 -4.46
N ALA A 146 -4.81 8.37 -3.56
CA ALA A 146 -5.08 8.37 -2.13
C ALA A 146 -5.39 9.78 -1.60
N ALA A 147 -4.65 10.81 -2.05
CA ALA A 147 -4.95 12.21 -1.70
C ALA A 147 -6.36 12.63 -2.18
N ALA A 148 -6.73 12.25 -3.41
CA ALA A 148 -8.05 12.53 -3.96
C ALA A 148 -9.16 11.82 -3.18
N VAL A 149 -8.96 10.55 -2.80
CA VAL A 149 -9.91 9.80 -1.96
C VAL A 149 -10.07 10.44 -0.58
N ALA A 150 -8.98 10.88 0.06
CA ALA A 150 -9.05 11.57 1.36
C ALA A 150 -9.85 12.89 1.27
N THR A 151 -9.64 13.64 0.19
CA THR A 151 -10.38 14.89 -0.07
C THR A 151 -11.86 14.62 -0.29
N ASN A 152 -12.19 13.66 -1.18
CA ASN A 152 -13.57 13.27 -1.46
C ASN A 152 -14.31 12.77 -0.21
N ALA A 153 -13.63 12.01 0.65
CA ALA A 153 -14.20 11.54 1.90
C ALA A 153 -14.48 12.70 2.87
N THR A 154 -13.58 13.67 2.95
CA THR A 154 -13.77 14.89 3.77
C THR A 154 -14.95 15.73 3.26
N ASP A 155 -15.05 15.92 1.95
CA ASP A 155 -16.16 16.64 1.32
C ASP A 155 -17.48 15.92 1.55
N ALA A 156 -17.51 14.59 1.41
CA ALA A 156 -18.68 13.78 1.71
C ALA A 156 -19.08 13.88 3.18
N ALA A 157 -18.13 13.90 4.13
CA ALA A 157 -18.42 14.13 5.55
C ALA A 157 -19.03 15.54 5.80
N SER A 158 -18.53 16.58 5.13
CA SER A 158 -19.13 17.92 5.17
C SER A 158 -20.56 17.94 4.63
N GLN A 159 -20.80 17.27 3.49
CA GLN A 159 -22.13 17.13 2.90
C GLN A 159 -23.09 16.41 3.86
N THR A 160 -22.65 15.33 4.52
CA THR A 160 -23.46 14.61 5.52
C THR A 160 -23.84 15.51 6.70
N THR A 161 -22.94 16.38 7.14
CA THR A 161 -23.24 17.36 8.20
C THR A 161 -24.36 18.32 7.79
N SER A 162 -24.33 18.79 6.53
CA SER A 162 -25.39 19.63 5.98
C SER A 162 -26.73 18.88 5.86
N THR A 163 -26.71 17.62 5.41
CA THR A 163 -27.91 16.77 5.36
C THR A 163 -28.50 16.51 6.74
N ARG A 164 -27.65 16.30 7.76
CA ARG A 164 -28.10 16.15 9.15
C ARG A 164 -28.85 17.39 9.63
N LYS A 165 -28.34 18.58 9.32
CA LYS A 165 -29.01 19.83 9.65
C LYS A 165 -30.39 19.93 8.98
N PHE A 166 -30.52 19.57 7.71
CA PHE A 166 -31.82 19.55 7.03
C PHE A 166 -32.80 18.56 7.68
N ALA A 167 -32.33 17.41 8.15
CA ALA A 167 -33.16 16.46 8.87
C ALA A 167 -33.59 16.98 10.25
N ASP A 168 -32.69 17.66 10.98
CA ASP A 168 -32.99 18.31 12.25
C ASP A 168 -34.03 19.45 12.08
N ASP A 169 -33.83 20.32 11.08
CA ASP A 169 -34.75 21.40 10.73
C ASP A 169 -36.12 20.84 10.30
N GLY A 170 -36.13 19.78 9.48
CA GLY A 170 -37.34 19.08 9.07
C GLY A 170 -38.11 18.48 10.25
N ALA A 171 -37.41 17.90 11.23
CA ALA A 171 -38.03 17.35 12.43
C ALA A 171 -38.69 18.45 13.28
N ALA A 172 -38.03 19.61 13.42
CA ALA A 172 -38.59 20.77 14.11
C ALA A 172 -39.88 21.28 13.44
N ILE A 173 -39.91 21.33 12.10
CA ILE A 173 -41.10 21.73 11.33
C ILE A 173 -42.25 20.74 11.54
N VAL A 174 -41.97 19.43 11.56
CA VAL A 174 -42.98 18.40 11.81
C VAL A 174 -43.57 18.54 13.22
N ILE A 175 -42.73 18.74 14.23
CA ILE A 175 -43.17 18.97 15.61
C ILE A 175 -44.08 20.21 15.71
N SER A 176 -43.67 21.33 15.09
CA SER A 176 -44.49 22.54 15.06
C SER A 176 -45.81 22.35 14.30
N SER A 177 -45.82 21.52 13.26
CA SER A 177 -47.03 21.19 12.49
C SER A 177 -47.99 20.33 13.34
N MET A 178 -47.47 19.38 14.11
CA MET A 178 -48.28 18.58 15.05
C MET A 178 -48.91 19.46 16.13
N ASP A 179 -48.18 20.44 16.68
CA ASP A 179 -48.73 21.39 17.65
C ASP A 179 -49.87 22.23 17.06
N THR A 180 -49.68 22.75 15.84
CA THR A 180 -50.73 23.49 15.12
C THR A 180 -51.98 22.64 14.87
N VAL A 181 -51.80 21.36 14.51
CA VAL A 181 -52.93 20.44 14.27
C VAL A 181 -53.66 20.09 15.58
N ASN A 182 -52.94 19.97 16.69
CA ASN A 182 -53.56 19.78 18.02
C ASN A 182 -54.41 20.99 18.40
N GLN A 183 -53.89 22.22 18.21
CA GLN A 183 -54.66 23.46 18.44
C GLN A 183 -55.91 23.53 17.54
N LEU A 184 -55.77 23.14 16.27
CA LEU A 184 -56.92 23.06 15.35
C LEU A 184 -57.97 22.06 15.84
N THR A 185 -57.55 20.93 16.39
CA THR A 185 -58.45 19.90 16.93
C THR A 185 -59.25 20.43 18.13
N GLU A 186 -58.60 21.16 19.05
CA GLU A 186 -59.27 21.82 20.17
C GLU A 186 -60.29 22.87 19.70
N GLN A 187 -59.95 23.60 18.64
CA GLN A 187 -60.81 24.63 18.07
C GLN A 187 -62.02 24.03 17.34
N ILE A 188 -61.84 22.89 16.66
CA ILE A 188 -62.94 22.10 16.07
C ILE A 188 -63.87 21.61 17.17
N ASP A 189 -63.34 21.03 18.24
CA ASP A 189 -64.14 20.50 19.36
C ASP A 189 -64.97 21.61 20.03
N THR A 190 -64.35 22.77 20.28
CA THR A 190 -65.03 23.96 20.80
C THR A 190 -66.16 24.42 19.87
N THR A 191 -65.95 24.34 18.55
CA THR A 191 -66.95 24.76 17.56
C THR A 191 -68.08 23.73 17.46
N ALA A 192 -67.78 22.44 17.53
CA ALA A 192 -68.77 21.36 17.56
C ALA A 192 -69.72 21.51 18.75
N ASN A 193 -69.18 21.79 19.94
CA ASN A 193 -69.98 22.07 21.14
C ASN A 193 -70.94 23.26 20.96
N LYS A 194 -70.50 24.32 20.27
CA LYS A 194 -71.35 25.49 19.97
C LYS A 194 -72.46 25.17 18.97
N VAL A 195 -72.15 24.37 17.95
CA VAL A 195 -73.14 23.92 16.94
C VAL A 195 -74.17 22.99 17.58
N GLU A 196 -73.75 22.09 18.47
CA GLU A 196 -74.66 21.27 19.26
C GLU A 196 -75.59 22.12 20.13
N THR A 197 -75.04 23.12 20.83
CA THR A 197 -75.86 24.08 21.59
C THR A 197 -76.86 24.83 20.70
N LEU A 198 -76.48 25.19 19.47
CA LEU A 198 -77.38 25.82 18.50
C LEU A 198 -78.52 24.86 18.10
N ARG A 199 -78.22 23.59 17.86
CA ARG A 199 -79.24 22.56 17.57
C ARG A 199 -80.25 22.47 18.71
N ASP A 200 -79.76 22.33 19.93
CA ASP A 200 -80.61 22.16 21.12
C ASP A 200 -81.48 23.41 21.36
N ASN A 201 -80.95 24.61 21.10
CA ASN A 201 -81.73 25.84 21.14
C ASN A 201 -82.81 25.89 20.05
N SER A 202 -82.51 25.44 18.83
CA SER A 202 -83.50 25.34 17.75
C SER A 202 -84.62 24.35 18.09
N ASP A 203 -84.30 23.20 18.70
CA ASP A 203 -85.29 22.22 19.17
C ASP A 203 -86.21 22.83 20.23
N ASN A 204 -85.66 23.61 21.17
CA ASN A 204 -86.44 24.34 22.17
C ASN A 204 -87.37 25.37 21.53
N ILE A 205 -86.90 26.12 20.52
CA ILE A 205 -87.73 27.09 19.79
C ILE A 205 -88.87 26.37 19.05
N SER A 206 -88.59 25.24 18.41
CA SER A 206 -89.63 24.43 17.74
C SER A 206 -90.74 23.99 18.71
N SER A 207 -90.38 23.59 19.94
CA SER A 207 -91.34 23.27 20.99
C SER A 207 -92.20 24.48 21.38
N VAL A 208 -91.59 25.66 21.53
CA VAL A 208 -92.32 26.91 21.84
C VAL A 208 -93.26 27.31 20.69
N LEU A 209 -92.83 27.20 19.43
CA LEU A 209 -93.66 27.49 18.27
C LEU A 209 -94.89 26.58 18.20
N THR A 210 -94.74 25.30 18.55
CA THR A 210 -95.86 24.35 18.65
C THR A 210 -96.92 24.84 19.65
N VAL A 211 -96.49 25.37 20.81
CA VAL A 211 -97.40 25.95 21.81
C VAL A 211 -98.06 27.22 21.29
N ILE A 212 -97.32 28.13 20.64
CA ILE A 212 -97.88 29.38 20.09
C ILE A 212 -98.91 29.07 19.00
N ARG A 213 -98.61 28.12 18.11
CA ARG A 213 -99.52 27.65 17.06
C ARG A 213 -100.82 27.11 17.68
N SER A 214 -100.72 26.31 18.75
CA SER A 214 -101.89 25.81 19.49
C SER A 214 -102.71 26.96 20.11
N ILE A 215 -102.05 27.97 20.69
CA ILE A 215 -102.73 29.15 21.26
C ILE A 215 -103.43 29.96 20.16
N ALA A 216 -102.77 30.18 19.01
CA ALA A 216 -103.35 30.89 17.88
C ALA A 216 -104.59 30.16 17.32
N GLU A 217 -104.53 28.84 17.23
CA GLU A 217 -105.65 28.00 16.78
C GLU A 217 -106.83 28.02 17.76
N GLN A 218 -106.55 27.96 19.07
CA GLN A 218 -107.56 28.15 20.12
C GLN A 218 -108.17 29.56 20.08
N THR A 219 -107.34 30.58 19.87
CA THR A 219 -107.79 31.98 19.78
C THR A 219 -108.67 32.20 18.54
N ASN A 220 -108.31 31.59 17.41
CA ASN A 220 -109.11 31.60 16.19
C ASN A 220 -110.49 30.93 16.40
N LEU A 221 -110.53 29.79 17.10
CA LEU A 221 -111.79 29.13 17.47
C LEU A 221 -112.64 29.95 18.45
N LEU A 222 -112.02 30.58 19.45
CA LEU A 222 -112.70 31.47 20.39
C LEU A 222 -113.29 32.69 19.67
N ALA A 223 -112.52 33.31 18.79
CA ALA A 223 -112.94 34.46 17.98
C ALA A 223 -114.10 34.10 17.05
N LEU A 224 -114.05 32.91 16.43
CA LEU A 224 -115.15 32.39 15.61
C LEU A 224 -116.44 32.23 16.43
N ASN A 225 -116.36 31.64 17.63
CA ASN A 225 -117.51 31.49 18.52
C ASN A 225 -118.07 32.86 18.95
N ALA A 226 -117.20 33.84 19.23
CA ALA A 226 -117.61 35.20 19.56
C ALA A 226 -118.29 35.91 18.38
N ALA A 227 -117.78 35.74 17.16
CA ALA A 227 -118.40 36.29 15.95
C ALA A 227 -119.80 35.71 15.71
N ILE A 228 -119.97 34.40 15.92
CA ILE A 228 -121.26 33.72 15.84
C ILE A 228 -122.24 34.30 16.86
N GLU A 229 -121.83 34.46 18.11
CA GLU A 229 -122.72 34.97 19.17
C GLU A 229 -123.02 36.47 18.99
N ALA A 230 -122.06 37.25 18.48
CA ALA A 230 -122.28 38.65 18.10
C ALA A 230 -123.28 38.79 16.95
N ALA A 231 -123.23 37.91 15.94
CA ALA A 231 -124.23 37.85 14.88
C ALA A 231 -125.62 37.48 15.44
N ARG A 232 -125.67 36.60 16.44
CA ARG A 232 -126.89 36.18 17.12
C ARG A 232 -127.56 37.29 17.92
N ALA A 233 -126.78 38.22 18.48
CA ALA A 233 -127.26 39.40 19.20
C ALA A 233 -127.79 40.53 18.29
N GLY A 234 -127.69 40.40 16.96
CA GLY A 234 -128.21 41.37 16.00
C GLY A 234 -127.53 42.75 16.08
N GLU A 235 -128.30 43.83 16.02
CA GLU A 235 -127.76 45.21 16.04
C GLU A 235 -126.98 45.55 17.32
N GLN A 236 -127.32 44.94 18.47
CA GLN A 236 -126.60 45.12 19.74
C GLN A 236 -125.19 44.47 19.72
N GLY A 237 -124.97 43.50 18.83
CA GLY A 237 -123.71 42.76 18.71
C GLY A 237 -122.72 43.33 17.70
N ARG A 238 -123.07 44.36 16.92
CA ARG A 238 -122.22 44.87 15.82
C ARG A 238 -120.81 45.27 16.26
N GLY A 239 -120.68 45.94 17.41
CA GLY A 239 -119.36 46.31 17.94
C GLY A 239 -118.52 45.09 18.33
N PHE A 240 -119.15 44.07 18.92
CA PHE A 240 -118.49 42.81 19.27
C PHE A 240 -118.12 41.98 18.04
N ALA A 241 -118.93 41.99 16.98
CA ALA A 241 -118.65 41.28 15.73
C ALA A 241 -117.36 41.79 15.06
N VAL A 242 -117.17 43.12 15.00
CA VAL A 242 -115.95 43.72 14.45
C VAL A 242 -114.72 43.33 15.27
N VAL A 243 -114.82 43.34 16.60
CA VAL A 243 -113.70 42.90 17.46
C VAL A 243 -113.40 41.42 17.27
N ALA A 244 -114.43 40.57 17.16
CA ALA A 244 -114.25 39.14 16.94
C ALA A 244 -113.56 38.83 15.59
N ASP A 245 -113.94 39.52 14.51
CA ASP A 245 -113.28 39.37 13.21
C ASP A 245 -111.83 39.87 13.23
N GLU A 246 -111.53 40.97 13.94
CA GLU A 246 -110.16 41.46 14.09
C GLU A 246 -109.29 40.47 14.89
N VAL A 247 -109.81 39.92 16.01
CA VAL A 247 -109.11 38.87 16.78
C VAL A 247 -108.89 37.62 15.92
N ARG A 248 -109.87 37.23 15.09
CA ARG A 248 -109.74 36.09 14.17
C ARG A 248 -108.63 36.32 13.14
N SER A 249 -108.62 37.50 12.52
CA SER A 249 -107.58 37.92 11.58
C SER A 249 -106.19 37.90 12.21
N LEU A 250 -106.07 38.39 13.45
CA LEU A 250 -104.83 38.38 14.21
C LEU A 250 -104.36 36.95 14.50
N ALA A 251 -105.27 36.08 14.93
CA ALA A 251 -104.96 34.67 15.19
C ALA A 251 -104.48 33.93 13.93
N GLN A 252 -105.12 34.17 12.77
CA GLN A 252 -104.68 33.62 11.49
C GLN A 252 -103.30 34.14 11.07
N LYS A 253 -103.03 35.44 11.24
CA LYS A 253 -101.70 36.03 11.00
C LYS A 253 -100.64 35.41 11.92
N THR A 254 -100.94 35.23 13.20
CA THR A 254 -100.03 34.57 14.15
C THR A 254 -99.72 33.13 13.70
N GLN A 255 -100.74 32.37 13.29
CA GLN A 255 -100.57 31.00 12.84
C GLN A 255 -99.67 30.92 11.58
N HIS A 256 -99.90 31.81 10.62
CA HIS A 256 -99.07 31.91 9.42
C HIS A 256 -97.61 32.27 9.75
N SER A 257 -97.39 33.28 10.59
CA SER A 257 -96.03 33.64 11.01
C SER A 257 -95.33 32.52 11.79
N THR A 258 -96.06 31.73 12.60
CA THR A 258 -95.45 30.57 13.26
C THR A 258 -94.99 29.50 12.28
N GLU A 259 -95.72 29.28 11.17
CA GLU A 259 -95.32 28.34 10.12
C GLU A 259 -94.08 28.81 9.34
N GLU A 260 -93.99 30.12 9.06
CA GLU A 260 -92.80 30.70 8.45
C GLU A 260 -91.57 30.55 9.36
N ILE A 261 -91.71 30.83 10.66
CA ILE A 261 -90.60 30.68 11.62
C ILE A 261 -90.23 29.20 11.78
N GLU A 262 -91.20 28.28 11.83
CA GLU A 262 -90.95 26.84 11.91
C GLU A 262 -90.10 26.34 10.73
N THR A 263 -90.37 26.84 9.52
CA THR A 263 -89.56 26.54 8.33
C THR A 263 -88.10 26.97 8.51
N ILE A 264 -87.87 28.19 9.00
CA ILE A 264 -86.51 28.71 9.27
C ILE A 264 -85.81 27.88 10.36
N ILE A 265 -86.52 27.45 11.40
CA ILE A 265 -85.96 26.62 12.47
C ILE A 265 -85.57 25.23 11.96
N ASN A 266 -86.37 24.62 11.10
CA ASN A 266 -86.05 23.34 10.47
C ASN A 266 -84.79 23.45 9.58
N GLU A 267 -84.65 24.55 8.84
CA GLU A 267 -83.43 24.84 8.07
C GLU A 267 -82.20 25.01 8.98
N LEU A 268 -82.34 25.72 10.11
CA LEU A 268 -81.29 25.88 11.11
C LEU A 268 -80.86 24.54 11.73
N GLN A 269 -81.80 23.66 12.08
CA GLN A 269 -81.50 22.33 12.62
C GLN A 269 -80.75 21.46 11.61
N LYS A 270 -81.18 21.50 10.34
CA LYS A 270 -80.51 20.79 9.25
C LYS A 270 -79.08 21.30 9.05
N ALA A 271 -78.90 22.61 8.94
CA ALA A 271 -77.60 23.23 8.77
C ALA A 271 -76.66 22.94 9.97
N SER A 272 -77.19 22.94 11.19
CA SER A 272 -76.44 22.57 12.39
C SER A 272 -75.97 21.11 12.34
N THR A 273 -76.85 20.18 11.93
CA THR A 273 -76.50 18.76 11.79
C THR A 273 -75.41 18.54 10.74
N GLU A 274 -75.53 19.19 9.58
CA GLU A 274 -74.53 19.14 8.50
C GLU A 274 -73.18 19.72 8.96
N ALA A 275 -73.20 20.85 9.67
CA ALA A 275 -71.99 21.44 10.24
C ALA A 275 -71.30 20.52 11.25
N ASN A 276 -72.07 19.83 12.10
CA ASN A 276 -71.51 18.90 13.08
C ASN A 276 -70.86 17.67 12.41
N ALA A 277 -71.48 17.15 11.35
CA ALA A 277 -70.90 16.06 10.56
C ALA A 277 -69.57 16.47 9.90
N ALA A 278 -69.50 17.68 9.33
CA ALA A 278 -68.26 18.22 8.74
C ALA A 278 -67.16 18.44 9.79
N MET A 279 -67.52 18.81 11.01
CA MET A 279 -66.57 18.94 12.13
C MET A 279 -66.00 17.60 12.56
N GLN A 280 -66.83 16.55 12.64
CA GLN A 280 -66.36 15.18 12.93
C GLN A 280 -65.40 14.65 11.86
N GLU A 281 -65.71 14.89 10.58
CA GLU A 281 -64.80 14.52 9.47
C GLU A 281 -63.47 15.29 9.57
N SER A 282 -63.52 16.59 9.89
CA SER A 282 -62.33 17.42 10.08
C SER A 282 -61.48 16.93 11.26
N GLN A 283 -62.10 16.48 12.35
CA GLN A 283 -61.40 15.88 13.49
C GLN A 283 -60.70 14.57 13.11
N GLN A 284 -61.35 13.71 12.32
CA GLN A 284 -60.75 12.47 11.83
C GLN A 284 -59.56 12.74 10.91
N ALA A 285 -59.68 13.72 10.01
CA ALA A 285 -58.58 14.14 9.12
C ALA A 285 -57.39 14.73 9.90
N ALA A 286 -57.66 15.51 10.95
CA ALA A 286 -56.62 16.03 11.85
C ALA A 286 -55.88 14.88 12.56
N GLN A 287 -56.60 13.88 13.06
CA GLN A 287 -56.00 12.71 13.71
C GLN A 287 -55.11 11.90 12.74
N GLN A 288 -55.56 11.66 11.50
CA GLN A 288 -54.76 11.01 10.47
C GLN A 288 -53.50 11.81 10.11
N THR A 289 -53.59 13.14 10.14
CA THR A 289 -52.45 14.04 9.93
C THR A 289 -51.43 13.87 11.04
N ILE A 290 -51.85 13.83 12.31
CA ILE A 290 -50.97 13.58 13.47
C ILE A 290 -50.25 12.23 13.32
N GLU A 291 -50.96 11.16 12.99
CA GLU A 291 -50.37 9.84 12.78
C GLU A 291 -49.35 9.81 11.64
N THR A 292 -49.64 10.51 10.54
CA THR A 292 -48.73 10.60 9.38
C THR A 292 -47.50 11.44 9.73
N SER A 293 -47.66 12.56 10.42
CA SER A 293 -46.57 13.38 10.92
C SER A 293 -45.65 12.61 11.87
N ALA A 294 -46.20 11.74 12.74
CA ALA A 294 -45.40 10.87 13.59
C ALA A 294 -44.51 9.90 12.78
N LYS A 295 -45.05 9.31 11.71
CA LYS A 295 -44.26 8.46 10.79
C LYS A 295 -43.17 9.24 10.06
N VAL A 296 -43.43 10.50 9.68
CA VAL A 296 -42.41 11.36 9.09
C VAL A 296 -41.31 11.67 10.10
N SER A 297 -41.66 11.91 11.36
CA SER A 297 -40.68 12.13 12.43
C SER A 297 -39.76 10.91 12.64
N ASP A 298 -40.33 9.71 12.65
CA ASP A 298 -39.57 8.45 12.74
C ASP A 298 -38.62 8.25 11.54
N ALA A 299 -39.10 8.53 10.32
CA ALA A 299 -38.27 8.48 9.12
C ALA A 299 -37.11 9.48 9.16
N LEU A 300 -37.33 10.69 9.70
CA LEU A 300 -36.28 11.69 9.89
C LEU A 300 -35.24 11.24 10.92
N GLU A 301 -35.66 10.55 11.98
CA GLU A 301 -34.75 9.96 12.97
C GLU A 301 -33.86 8.87 12.34
N HIS A 302 -34.44 7.99 11.52
CA HIS A 302 -33.68 7.02 10.73
C HIS A 302 -32.68 7.68 9.76
N ILE A 303 -33.08 8.77 9.10
CA ILE A 303 -32.18 9.56 8.25
C ILE A 303 -31.01 10.11 9.07
N ARG A 304 -31.27 10.70 10.25
CA ARG A 304 -30.21 11.24 11.13
C ARG A 304 -29.21 10.16 11.57
N ALA A 305 -29.70 8.98 11.93
CA ALA A 305 -28.85 7.85 12.32
C ALA A 305 -27.96 7.39 11.15
N ASN A 306 -28.55 7.21 9.96
CA ASN A 306 -27.82 6.79 8.76
C ASN A 306 -26.78 7.83 8.33
N VAL A 307 -27.14 9.12 8.34
CA VAL A 307 -26.22 10.21 7.99
C VAL A 307 -25.03 10.27 8.95
N THR A 308 -25.25 10.00 10.24
CA THR A 308 -24.16 9.92 11.23
C THR A 308 -23.22 8.76 10.90
N ALA A 309 -23.76 7.57 10.62
CA ALA A 309 -22.96 6.42 10.24
C ALA A 309 -22.15 6.64 8.94
N ILE A 310 -22.73 7.34 7.95
CA ILE A 310 -22.02 7.71 6.72
C ILE A 310 -20.89 8.71 7.01
N SER A 311 -21.12 9.66 7.91
CA SER A 311 -20.08 10.62 8.33
C SER A 311 -18.89 9.90 8.97
N ASP A 312 -19.15 8.95 9.87
CA ASP A 312 -18.12 8.14 10.51
C ASP A 312 -17.34 7.29 9.49
N MET A 313 -18.05 6.68 8.53
CA MET A 313 -17.44 5.90 7.45
C MET A 313 -16.53 6.76 6.57
N ASN A 314 -16.95 7.99 6.26
CA ASN A 314 -16.12 8.93 5.50
C ASN A 314 -14.85 9.32 6.26
N ASN A 315 -14.94 9.52 7.58
CA ASN A 315 -13.74 9.77 8.40
C ASN A 315 -12.77 8.58 8.35
N GLN A 316 -13.26 7.34 8.42
CA GLN A 316 -12.44 6.14 8.28
C GLN A 316 -11.80 6.02 6.89
N ILE A 317 -12.55 6.34 5.82
CA ILE A 317 -12.01 6.34 4.45
C ILE A 317 -10.87 7.35 4.33
N ALA A 318 -11.01 8.55 4.90
CA ALA A 318 -9.95 9.56 4.91
C ALA A 318 -8.71 9.10 5.67
N GLU A 319 -8.89 8.43 6.82
CA GLU A 319 -7.80 7.83 7.59
C GLU A 319 -7.07 6.73 6.80
N HIS A 320 -7.81 5.82 6.16
CA HIS A 320 -7.25 4.77 5.31
C HIS A 320 -6.50 5.34 4.11
N ALA A 321 -7.01 6.40 3.49
CA ALA A 321 -6.35 7.09 2.41
C ALA A 321 -5.02 7.73 2.86
N ASN A 322 -5.00 8.42 4.01
CA ASN A 322 -3.75 8.93 4.60
C ASN A 322 -2.75 7.80 4.88
N THR A 323 -3.22 6.65 5.37
CA THR A 323 -2.37 5.47 5.59
C THR A 323 -1.80 4.95 4.28
N GLN A 324 -2.60 4.89 3.21
CA GLN A 324 -2.13 4.50 1.88
C GLN A 324 -1.03 5.44 1.35
N GLN A 325 -1.14 6.75 1.58
CA GLN A 325 -0.07 7.69 1.20
C GLN A 325 1.24 7.41 1.94
N GLN A 326 1.19 7.10 3.24
CA GLN A 326 2.39 6.75 4.02
C GLN A 326 3.04 5.46 3.50
N VAL A 327 2.23 4.46 3.16
CA VAL A 327 2.72 3.21 2.56
C VAL A 327 3.33 3.47 1.18
N ALA A 328 2.68 4.28 0.34
CA ALA A 328 3.19 4.66 -0.98
C ALA A 328 4.55 5.36 -0.89
N GLN A 329 4.70 6.30 0.05
CA GLN A 329 5.95 7.02 0.28
C GLN A 329 7.06 6.07 0.74
N THR A 330 6.73 5.13 1.64
CA THR A 330 7.69 4.13 2.11
C THR A 330 8.14 3.22 0.97
N ALA A 331 7.20 2.75 0.14
CA ALA A 331 7.50 1.96 -1.05
C ALA A 331 8.36 2.74 -2.06
N SER A 332 8.10 4.04 -2.24
CA SER A 332 8.88 4.91 -3.13
C SER A 332 10.34 4.98 -2.68
N ASN A 333 10.59 5.15 -1.37
CA ASN A 333 11.93 5.13 -0.80
C ASN A 333 12.65 3.78 -1.03
N HIS A 334 11.92 2.66 -0.96
CA HIS A 334 12.46 1.34 -1.28
C HIS A 334 12.81 1.20 -2.76
N VAL A 335 11.98 1.71 -3.67
CA VAL A 335 12.26 1.74 -5.11
C VAL A 335 13.53 2.54 -5.40
N SER A 336 13.68 3.73 -4.82
CA SER A 336 14.92 4.53 -4.96
C SER A 336 16.15 3.79 -4.45
N SER A 337 16.02 3.06 -3.34
CA SER A 337 17.12 2.25 -2.79
C SER A 337 17.48 1.09 -3.72
N LEU A 338 16.50 0.45 -4.35
CA LEU A 338 16.71 -0.62 -5.33
C LEU A 338 17.31 -0.10 -6.64
N GLN A 339 16.96 1.11 -7.07
CA GLN A 339 17.59 1.76 -8.22
C GLN A 339 19.08 2.00 -7.96
N ALA A 340 19.44 2.54 -6.80
CA ALA A 340 20.83 2.74 -6.41
C ALA A 340 21.61 1.41 -6.34
N LEU A 341 20.98 0.33 -5.85
CA LEU A 341 21.57 -1.00 -5.86
C LEU A 341 21.79 -1.51 -7.29
N SER A 342 20.82 -1.31 -8.18
CA SER A 342 20.92 -1.69 -9.59
C SER A 342 22.05 -0.92 -10.31
N ASP A 343 22.24 0.36 -10.00
CA ASP A 343 23.37 1.14 -10.51
C ASP A 343 24.72 0.59 -10.01
N SER A 344 24.79 0.21 -8.73
CA SER A 344 25.98 -0.45 -8.17
C SER A 344 26.25 -1.80 -8.83
N VAL A 345 25.22 -2.57 -9.16
CA VAL A 345 25.34 -3.84 -9.88
C VAL A 345 25.91 -3.60 -11.27
N SER A 346 25.42 -2.62 -12.03
CA SER A 346 25.99 -2.22 -13.32
C SER A 346 27.48 -1.89 -13.21
N GLY A 347 27.89 -1.13 -12.18
CA GLY A 347 29.30 -0.82 -11.93
C GLY A 347 30.15 -2.06 -11.65
N ASN A 348 29.65 -2.98 -10.83
CA ASN A 348 30.37 -4.23 -10.53
C ASN A 348 30.50 -5.13 -11.75
N ILE A 349 29.50 -5.18 -12.62
CA ILE A 349 29.55 -5.97 -13.86
C ILE A 349 30.60 -5.40 -14.82
N GLN A 350 30.72 -4.08 -14.92
CA GLN A 350 31.77 -3.45 -15.73
C GLN A 350 33.16 -3.90 -15.25
N VAL A 351 33.40 -3.85 -13.94
CA VAL A 351 34.67 -4.31 -13.35
C VAL A 351 34.91 -5.81 -13.60
N ALA A 352 33.88 -6.65 -13.47
CA ALA A 352 33.99 -8.08 -13.75
C ALA A 352 34.33 -8.36 -15.22
N SER A 353 33.70 -7.63 -16.14
CA SER A 353 33.97 -7.71 -17.59
C SER A 353 35.42 -7.30 -17.90
N ASP A 354 35.89 -6.17 -17.35
CA ASP A 354 37.24 -5.67 -17.54
C ASP A 354 38.29 -6.67 -17.01
N ASN A 355 38.05 -7.24 -15.83
CA ASN A 355 38.92 -8.28 -15.26
C ASN A 355 38.96 -9.53 -16.14
N GLY A 356 37.83 -9.92 -16.76
CA GLY A 356 37.76 -11.07 -17.67
C GLY A 356 38.59 -10.86 -18.93
N GLN A 357 38.48 -9.67 -19.53
CA GLN A 357 39.29 -9.29 -20.67
C GLN A 357 40.78 -9.26 -20.33
N GLN A 358 41.14 -8.74 -19.15
CA GLN A 358 42.52 -8.74 -18.69
C GLN A 358 43.06 -10.17 -18.51
N LEU A 359 42.31 -11.06 -17.83
CA LEU A 359 42.69 -12.47 -17.67
C LEU A 359 42.91 -13.16 -19.02
N ALA A 360 42.02 -12.94 -20.00
CA ALA A 360 42.17 -13.47 -21.34
C ALA A 360 43.43 -12.93 -22.04
N GLY A 361 43.75 -11.65 -21.86
CA GLY A 361 44.97 -11.02 -22.40
C GLY A 361 46.27 -11.55 -21.77
N GLU A 362 46.28 -11.72 -20.45
CA GLU A 362 47.41 -12.29 -19.70
C GLU A 362 47.66 -13.76 -20.09
N THR A 363 46.59 -14.53 -20.23
CA THR A 363 46.62 -15.93 -20.69
C THR A 363 47.22 -16.06 -22.09
N ASN A 364 46.78 -15.22 -23.03
CA ASN A 364 47.36 -15.15 -24.37
C ASN A 364 48.85 -14.75 -24.37
N SER A 365 49.30 -14.00 -23.37
CA SER A 365 50.70 -13.62 -23.22
C SER A 365 51.53 -14.77 -22.63
N LEU A 366 51.00 -15.50 -21.64
CA LEU A 366 51.63 -16.71 -21.10
C LEU A 366 51.81 -17.79 -22.18
N ARG A 367 50.79 -18.04 -23.00
CA ARG A 367 50.89 -19.01 -24.11
C ARG A 367 52.02 -18.66 -25.08
N ARG A 368 52.13 -17.37 -25.47
CA ARG A 368 53.23 -16.90 -26.33
C ARG A 368 54.60 -17.08 -25.70
N ILE A 369 54.75 -16.84 -24.39
CA ILE A 369 56.02 -17.06 -23.67
C ILE A 369 56.38 -18.56 -23.68
N VAL A 370 55.42 -19.44 -23.40
CA VAL A 370 55.65 -20.89 -23.43
C VAL A 370 56.05 -21.36 -24.83
N GLU A 371 55.35 -20.90 -25.87
CA GLU A 371 55.68 -21.20 -27.28
C GLU A 371 57.10 -20.75 -27.64
N GLN A 372 57.50 -19.52 -27.25
CA GLN A 372 58.85 -19.00 -27.50
C GLN A 372 59.92 -19.82 -26.78
N LEU A 373 59.68 -20.18 -25.51
CA LEU A 373 60.63 -20.98 -24.73
C LEU A 373 60.73 -22.42 -25.26
N GLN A 374 59.62 -23.01 -25.70
CA GLN A 374 59.63 -24.31 -26.39
C GLN A 374 60.41 -24.26 -27.71
N GLN A 375 60.35 -23.15 -28.45
CA GLN A 375 61.15 -22.96 -29.66
C GLN A 375 62.64 -22.75 -29.35
N ALA A 376 62.98 -22.06 -28.26
CA ALA A 376 64.36 -21.81 -27.86
C ALA A 376 65.08 -23.04 -27.27
N ASN A 377 64.32 -24.03 -26.80
CA ASN A 377 64.84 -25.26 -26.18
C ASN A 377 64.89 -26.45 -27.17
N ARG A 378 64.50 -26.23 -28.43
CA ARG A 378 64.75 -27.14 -29.57
C ARG A 378 66.07 -26.77 -30.23
#